data_AF-A0A1A7ZF48-F1
#
_entry.id   AF-A0A1A7ZF48-F1
#
_cell.length_a   1.000
_cell.length_b   1.000
_cell.length_c   1.000
_cell.angle_alpha   90.00
_cell.angle_beta   90.00
_cell.angle_gamma   90.00
#
_symmetry.space_group_name_H-M   'P 1'
#
loop_
_entity.id
_entity.type
_entity.pdbx_description
1 polymer ?
#
loop_
_entity_poly.entity_id
_entity_poly.type
_entity_poly.pdbx_seq_one_letter_code
_entity_poly.pdbx_strand_id
1 'polypeptide(L)'
;GPITLVKGVLPSMISRRNGHLILVNSIQGKIAIPFRTAYSASKHAVQAFFDCLRAEVEEFGISVSTINHTFICCSAAGTTSASKSLLWSLLFVRKPLGVSPEEASAEIVKTLSNKKKEVLIAPSLPKMAIYARSFFPNMFFSVMAAGVKNDKM
;
A
#
# COMPACT_ATOMS: atom_id res chain seq x y z
N GLY A 1 9.69 14.63 -4.25
CA GLY A 1 8.90 13.39 -4.00
C GLY A 1 7.94 13.13 -5.16
N PRO A 2 7.10 12.08 -5.11
CA PRO A 2 6.19 11.75 -6.21
C PRO A 2 5.26 12.90 -6.59
N ILE A 3 4.79 13.67 -5.60
CA ILE A 3 3.96 14.87 -5.81
C ILE A 3 4.67 15.91 -6.69
N THR A 4 5.94 16.19 -6.42
CA THR A 4 6.75 17.14 -7.20
C THR A 4 6.92 16.68 -8.65
N LEU A 5 7.16 15.38 -8.87
CA LEU A 5 7.31 14.81 -10.21
C LEU A 5 6.01 14.93 -11.00
N VAL A 6 4.88 14.58 -10.38
CA VAL A 6 3.55 14.75 -10.99
C VAL A 6 3.34 16.21 -11.39
N LYS A 7 3.57 17.17 -10.49
CA LYS A 7 3.41 18.60 -10.80
C LYS A 7 4.25 19.05 -11.99
N GLY A 8 5.44 18.48 -12.18
CA GLY A 8 6.31 18.79 -13.32
C GLY A 8 5.82 18.20 -14.66
N VAL A 9 5.30 16.98 -14.66
CA VAL A 9 4.88 16.29 -15.90
C VAL A 9 3.43 16.55 -16.28
N LEU A 10 2.58 16.92 -15.32
CA LEU A 10 1.14 17.04 -15.48
C LEU A 10 0.73 18.07 -16.55
N PRO A 11 1.34 19.27 -16.67
CA PRO A 11 0.98 20.23 -17.71
C PRO A 11 1.11 19.66 -19.13
N SER A 12 2.18 18.89 -19.39
CA SER A 12 2.40 18.22 -20.68
C SER A 12 1.44 17.05 -20.92
N MET A 13 0.97 16.37 -19.87
CA MET A 13 -0.07 15.34 -19.98
C MET A 13 -1.44 15.94 -20.30
N ILE A 14 -1.76 17.08 -19.69
CA ILE A 14 -3.02 17.80 -19.92
C ILE A 14 -3.07 18.34 -21.35
N SER A 15 -1.99 18.96 -21.84
CA SER A 15 -1.96 19.53 -23.20
C SER A 15 -2.18 18.50 -24.29
N ARG A 16 -1.63 17.28 -24.12
CA ARG A 16 -1.81 16.16 -25.05
C ARG A 16 -3.07 15.32 -24.78
N ARG A 17 -3.85 15.66 -23.76
CA ARG A 17 -5.05 14.92 -23.29
C ARG A 17 -4.85 13.40 -23.17
N ASN A 18 -3.66 12.99 -22.75
CA ASN A 18 -3.28 11.58 -22.66
C ASN A 18 -2.13 11.41 -21.66
N GLY A 19 -2.31 10.50 -20.72
CA GLY A 19 -1.24 10.12 -19.82
C GLY A 19 -1.68 9.00 -18.89
N HIS A 20 -0.70 8.36 -18.26
CA HIS A 20 -0.95 7.42 -17.18
C HIS A 20 0.07 7.64 -16.07
N LEU A 21 -0.43 7.99 -14.89
CA LEU A 21 0.35 8.09 -13.67
C LEU A 21 0.15 6.83 -12.83
N ILE A 22 1.24 6.17 -12.48
CA ILE A 22 1.22 5.01 -11.59
C ILE A 22 2.01 5.34 -10.33
N LEU A 23 1.33 5.37 -9.20
CA LEU A 23 1.96 5.48 -7.88
C LEU A 23 2.24 4.08 -7.33
N VAL A 24 3.51 3.76 -7.13
CA VAL A 24 3.91 2.60 -6.32
C VAL A 24 3.99 3.03 -4.86
N ASN A 25 3.10 2.47 -4.05
CA ASN A 25 2.87 2.83 -2.65
C ASN A 25 2.84 1.60 -1.74
N SER A 26 2.72 1.83 -0.44
CA SER A 26 2.60 0.76 0.55
C SER A 26 1.16 0.59 1.00
N ILE A 27 0.79 -0.63 1.41
CA ILE A 27 -0.45 -0.91 2.13
C ILE A 27 -0.66 0.00 3.35
N GLN A 28 0.43 0.51 3.94
CA GLN A 28 0.38 1.49 5.02
C GLN A 28 -0.10 2.90 4.60
N GLY A 29 -0.44 3.10 3.33
CA GLY A 29 -1.23 4.24 2.87
C GLY A 29 -2.75 4.05 3.01
N LYS A 30 -3.19 2.84 3.39
CA LYS A 30 -4.61 2.48 3.60
C LYS A 30 -4.92 2.05 5.04
N ILE A 31 -3.92 1.53 5.75
CA ILE A 31 -4.01 1.12 7.16
C ILE A 31 -2.83 1.66 7.94
N ALA A 32 -3.06 2.09 9.18
CA ALA A 32 -1.98 2.51 10.08
C ALA A 32 -1.51 1.33 10.93
N ILE A 33 -0.19 1.15 11.03
CA ILE A 33 0.43 0.12 11.86
C ILE A 33 1.18 0.80 13.01
N PRO A 34 0.99 0.36 14.28
CA PRO A 34 1.74 0.84 15.43
C PRO A 34 3.25 0.83 15.21
N PHE A 35 3.96 1.72 15.91
CA PHE A 35 5.41 1.91 15.82
C PHE A 35 5.94 2.35 14.45
N ARG A 36 5.05 2.64 13.48
CA ARG A 36 5.40 3.16 12.14
C ARG A 36 4.65 4.44 11.80
N THR A 37 4.38 5.28 12.81
CA THR A 37 3.50 6.45 12.71
C THR A 37 3.89 7.41 11.59
N ALA A 38 5.14 7.89 11.57
CA ALA A 38 5.59 8.84 10.55
C ALA A 38 5.55 8.24 9.13
N TYR A 39 5.94 6.96 9.00
CA TYR A 39 5.87 6.26 7.73
C TYR A 39 4.43 6.10 7.24
N SER A 40 3.53 5.59 8.09
CA SER A 40 2.10 5.44 7.78
C SER A 40 1.47 6.78 7.40
N ALA A 41 1.75 7.85 8.15
CA ALA A 41 1.27 9.19 7.85
C ALA A 41 1.74 9.67 6.47
N SER A 42 3.03 9.51 6.15
CA SER A 42 3.56 9.90 4.83
C SER A 42 2.90 9.14 3.68
N LYS A 43 2.65 7.83 3.86
CA LYS A 43 2.05 6.98 2.83
C LYS A 43 0.56 7.24 2.65
N HIS A 44 -0.15 7.60 3.71
CA HIS A 44 -1.55 8.06 3.61
C HIS A 44 -1.63 9.41 2.91
N ALA A 45 -0.75 10.36 3.22
CA ALA A 45 -0.75 11.68 2.59
C ALA A 45 -0.54 11.58 1.07
N VAL A 46 0.43 10.77 0.64
CA VAL A 46 0.66 10.55 -0.80
C VAL A 46 -0.49 9.77 -1.44
N GLN A 47 -1.06 8.77 -0.77
CA GLN A 47 -2.24 8.05 -1.27
C GLN A 47 -3.42 9.01 -1.50
N ALA A 48 -3.72 9.85 -0.52
CA ALA A 48 -4.80 10.84 -0.61
C ALA A 48 -4.57 11.81 -1.77
N PHE A 49 -3.34 12.29 -1.96
CA PHE A 49 -3.00 13.16 -3.09
C PHE A 49 -3.33 12.51 -4.44
N PHE A 50 -2.95 11.25 -4.65
CA PHE A 50 -3.23 10.54 -5.91
C PHE A 50 -4.71 10.15 -6.05
N ASP A 51 -5.41 9.92 -4.94
CA ASP A 51 -6.85 9.66 -4.95
C ASP A 51 -7.65 10.90 -5.38
N CYS A 52 -7.27 12.11 -4.92
CA CYS A 52 -7.83 13.37 -5.42
C CYS A 52 -7.45 13.60 -6.89
N LEU A 53 -6.16 13.48 -7.23
CA LEU A 53 -5.66 13.72 -8.57
C LEU A 53 -6.39 12.88 -9.61
N ARG A 54 -6.73 11.62 -9.29
CA ARG A 54 -7.46 10.71 -10.18
C ARG A 54 -8.77 11.31 -10.68
N ALA A 55 -9.52 11.99 -9.81
CA ALA A 55 -10.78 12.64 -10.19
C ALA A 55 -10.53 13.95 -10.93
N GLU A 56 -9.55 14.75 -10.46
CA GLU A 56 -9.20 16.05 -11.05
C GLU A 56 -8.73 15.95 -12.50
N VAL A 57 -8.09 14.84 -12.89
CA VAL A 57 -7.49 14.69 -14.23
C VAL A 57 -8.28 13.79 -15.18
N GLU A 58 -9.41 13.24 -14.73
CA GLU A 58 -10.25 12.33 -15.52
C GLU A 58 -10.77 13.02 -16.78
N GLU A 59 -11.17 14.30 -16.69
CA GLU A 59 -11.63 15.10 -17.82
C GLU A 59 -10.56 15.32 -18.91
N PHE A 60 -9.28 15.26 -18.54
CA PHE A 60 -8.16 15.44 -19.46
C PHE A 60 -7.70 14.12 -20.10
N GLY A 61 -8.42 13.02 -19.91
CA GLY A 61 -8.05 11.71 -20.47
C GLY A 61 -6.80 11.09 -19.82
N ILE A 62 -6.44 11.55 -18.62
CA ILE A 62 -5.28 11.06 -17.87
C ILE A 62 -5.76 9.99 -16.87
N SER A 63 -5.14 8.82 -16.92
CA SER A 63 -5.41 7.76 -15.96
C SER A 63 -4.49 7.85 -14.76
N VAL A 64 -5.01 7.58 -13.56
CA VAL A 64 -4.22 7.53 -12.32
C VAL A 64 -4.46 6.20 -11.61
N SER A 65 -3.39 5.43 -11.47
CA SER A 65 -3.37 4.13 -10.80
C SER A 65 -2.52 4.17 -9.54
N THR A 66 -2.98 3.52 -8.47
CA THR A 66 -2.21 3.37 -7.24
C THR A 66 -2.00 1.88 -6.94
N ILE A 67 -0.76 1.46 -6.78
CA ILE A 67 -0.37 0.09 -6.44
C ILE A 67 0.11 0.10 -5.00
N ASN A 68 -0.64 -0.51 -4.09
CA ASN A 68 -0.26 -0.62 -2.68
C ASN A 68 0.20 -2.05 -2.38
N HIS A 69 1.46 -2.20 -2.01
CA HIS A 69 2.07 -3.51 -1.71
C HIS A 69 2.46 -3.67 -0.23
N THR A 70 2.58 -4.92 0.21
CA THR A 70 3.23 -5.28 1.49
C THR A 70 4.75 -5.25 1.36
N PHE A 71 5.51 -5.86 2.26
CA PHE A 71 6.97 -5.89 2.14
C PHE A 71 7.41 -6.55 0.82
N ILE A 72 8.47 -6.04 0.18
CA ILE A 72 9.07 -6.70 -0.99
C ILE A 72 10.26 -7.53 -0.50
N CYS A 73 10.25 -8.82 -0.78
CA CYS A 73 11.35 -9.71 -0.40
C CYS A 73 12.44 -9.68 -1.48
N CYS A 74 13.47 -8.87 -1.28
CA CYS A 74 14.58 -8.72 -2.24
C CYS A 74 15.71 -9.76 -2.06
N SER A 75 15.55 -10.72 -1.14
CA SER A 75 16.54 -11.76 -0.85
C SER A 75 15.85 -13.06 -0.46
N ALA A 76 16.40 -14.20 -0.90
CA ALA A 76 16.04 -15.53 -0.43
C ALA A 76 16.44 -15.65 1.06
N ALA A 77 15.66 -15.03 1.94
CA ALA A 77 16.02 -14.91 3.34
C ALA A 77 15.81 -16.26 4.05
N GLY A 78 16.95 -16.88 4.37
CA GLY A 78 17.05 -18.00 5.30
C GLY A 78 16.33 -17.73 6.61
N THR A 79 15.93 -18.84 7.22
CA THR A 79 15.17 -18.92 8.45
C THR A 79 15.83 -18.16 9.60
N THR A 80 15.27 -17.04 10.00
CA THR A 80 15.46 -16.52 11.36
C THR A 80 14.30 -16.97 12.24
N SER A 81 14.66 -17.39 13.45
CA SER A 81 13.79 -17.94 14.48
C SER A 81 13.33 -16.81 15.40
N ALA A 82 12.03 -16.73 15.69
CA ALA A 82 11.53 -16.09 16.90
C ALA A 82 10.09 -16.54 17.19
N SER A 83 9.90 -17.13 18.37
CA SER A 83 8.61 -17.39 18.99
C SER A 83 8.39 -16.35 20.09
N LYS A 84 7.19 -15.75 20.14
CA LYS A 84 6.28 -15.70 21.32
C LYS A 84 5.16 -14.68 21.15
N SER A 85 4.17 -15.06 20.34
CA SER A 85 2.73 -14.78 20.49
C SER A 85 2.10 -15.33 19.23
N LEU A 86 1.40 -16.47 19.30
CA LEU A 86 0.92 -17.22 18.13
C LEU A 86 0.15 -16.31 17.16
N LEU A 87 -0.67 -15.41 17.70
CA LEU A 87 -1.43 -14.44 16.93
C LEU A 87 -0.52 -13.40 16.25
N TRP A 88 0.47 -12.83 16.93
CA TRP A 88 1.41 -11.86 16.32
C TRP A 88 2.39 -12.52 15.35
N SER A 89 2.86 -13.74 15.62
CA SER A 89 3.62 -14.52 14.65
C SER A 89 2.77 -14.93 13.45
N LEU A 90 1.48 -15.23 13.63
CA LEU A 90 0.58 -15.49 12.49
C LEU A 90 0.30 -14.21 11.69
N LEU A 91 0.19 -13.06 12.37
CA LEU A 91 -0.04 -11.76 11.72
C LEU A 91 1.24 -11.20 11.07
N PHE A 92 2.45 -11.52 11.58
CA PHE A 92 3.71 -10.87 11.16
C PHE A 92 4.95 -11.77 10.94
N VAL A 93 4.97 -13.05 11.34
CA VAL A 93 6.15 -13.94 11.19
C VAL A 93 5.79 -15.40 10.85
N ARG A 94 5.83 -15.70 9.55
CA ARG A 94 6.15 -16.97 8.83
C ARG A 94 5.16 -17.40 7.75
N LYS A 95 5.17 -16.61 6.68
CA LYS A 95 5.73 -17.01 5.38
C LYS A 95 6.55 -15.80 4.88
N PRO A 96 7.50 -15.95 3.94
CA PRO A 96 7.93 -14.83 3.11
C PRO A 96 6.74 -14.46 2.20
N LEU A 97 5.66 -13.95 2.78
CA LEU A 97 4.52 -13.37 2.08
C LEU A 97 4.81 -11.88 1.81
N GLY A 98 6.09 -11.57 1.60
CA GLY A 98 6.45 -10.38 0.87
C GLY A 98 6.15 -10.62 -0.61
N VAL A 99 5.79 -9.55 -1.29
CA VAL A 99 5.62 -9.58 -2.74
C VAL A 99 7.00 -9.79 -3.35
N SER A 100 7.14 -10.72 -4.29
CA SER A 100 8.42 -10.86 -4.99
C SER A 100 8.63 -9.66 -5.93
N PRO A 101 9.87 -9.24 -6.22
CA PRO A 101 10.14 -8.18 -7.20
C PRO A 101 9.52 -8.49 -8.58
N GLU A 102 9.49 -9.77 -8.96
CA GLU A 102 8.92 -10.26 -10.21
C GLU A 102 7.39 -10.12 -10.19
N GLU A 103 6.73 -10.46 -9.09
CA GLU A 103 5.29 -10.27 -8.93
C GLU A 103 4.93 -8.78 -8.96
N ALA A 104 5.69 -7.94 -8.24
CA ALA A 104 5.47 -6.50 -8.20
C ALA A 104 5.64 -5.87 -9.60
N SER A 105 6.70 -6.23 -10.32
CA SER A 105 6.95 -5.72 -11.67
C SER A 105 5.93 -6.20 -12.69
N ALA A 106 5.54 -7.48 -12.64
CA ALA A 106 4.49 -8.02 -13.50
C ALA A 106 3.15 -7.30 -13.28
N GLU A 107 2.79 -7.03 -12.02
CA GLU A 107 1.55 -6.31 -11.72
C GLU A 107 1.62 -4.82 -12.11
N ILE A 108 2.80 -4.18 -12.05
CA ILE A 108 3.00 -2.82 -12.58
C ILE A 108 2.74 -2.79 -14.09
N VAL A 109 3.33 -3.72 -14.86
CA VAL A 109 3.15 -3.82 -16.32
C VAL A 109 1.69 -4.11 -16.66
N LYS A 110 1.05 -5.02 -15.93
CA LYS A 110 -0.38 -5.31 -16.09
C LYS A 110 -1.25 -4.09 -15.80
N THR A 111 -0.91 -3.34 -14.77
CA THR A 111 -1.62 -2.09 -14.41
C THR A 111 -1.46 -1.04 -15.49
N LEU A 112 -0.29 -0.93 -16.10
CA LEU A 112 -0.02 -0.04 -17.23
C LEU A 112 -0.94 -0.32 -18.41
N SER A 113 -1.16 -1.60 -18.74
CA SER A 113 -2.07 -2.00 -19.85
C SER A 113 -3.54 -1.77 -19.49
N ASN A 114 -3.97 -2.25 -18.33
CA ASN A 114 -5.40 -2.30 -17.98
C ASN A 114 -5.92 -1.01 -17.33
N LYS A 115 -5.04 -0.04 -17.02
CA LYS A 115 -5.38 1.24 -16.36
C LYS A 115 -6.22 1.10 -15.10
N LYS A 116 -6.01 0.01 -14.35
CA LYS A 116 -6.77 -0.29 -13.13
C LYS A 116 -6.54 0.81 -12.09
N LYS A 117 -7.62 1.42 -11.59
CA LYS A 117 -7.55 2.59 -10.68
C LYS A 117 -6.77 2.30 -9.39
N GLU A 118 -6.95 1.10 -8.83
CA GLU A 118 -6.27 0.68 -7.60
C GLU A 118 -5.93 -0.81 -7.61
N VAL A 119 -4.72 -1.13 -7.14
CA VAL A 119 -4.22 -2.50 -6.99
C VAL A 119 -3.67 -2.70 -5.59
N LEU A 120 -4.07 -3.80 -4.95
CA LEU A 120 -3.59 -4.21 -3.63
C LEU A 120 -2.82 -5.53 -3.74
N ILE A 121 -1.49 -5.45 -3.70
CA ILE A 121 -0.60 -6.62 -3.71
C ILE A 121 -0.28 -6.99 -2.27
N ALA A 122 -1.15 -7.81 -1.70
CA ALA A 122 -1.07 -8.20 -0.30
C ALA A 122 -1.72 -9.57 -0.09
N PRO A 123 -1.29 -10.32 0.94
CA PRO A 123 -1.99 -11.51 1.40
C PRO A 123 -3.44 -11.19 1.81
N SER A 124 -4.26 -12.23 1.93
CA SER A 124 -5.68 -12.10 2.32
C SER A 124 -5.85 -11.38 3.66
N LEU A 125 -4.97 -11.64 4.64
CA LEU A 125 -5.08 -11.10 5.98
C LEU A 125 -4.92 -9.55 6.03
N PRO A 126 -3.86 -8.91 5.50
CA PRO A 126 -3.81 -7.45 5.45
C PRO A 126 -4.91 -6.80 4.61
N LYS A 127 -5.42 -7.49 3.56
CA LYS A 127 -6.60 -7.03 2.81
C LYS A 127 -7.84 -6.99 3.70
N MET A 128 -8.09 -8.05 4.45
CA MET A 128 -9.18 -8.09 5.43
C MET A 128 -9.03 -7.00 6.48
N ALA A 129 -7.81 -6.71 6.94
CA ALA A 129 -7.55 -5.64 7.90
C ALA A 129 -7.96 -4.25 7.37
N ILE A 130 -7.75 -3.97 6.07
CA ILE A 130 -8.24 -2.74 5.42
C ILE A 130 -9.77 -2.66 5.52
N TYR A 131 -10.47 -3.74 5.17
CA TYR A 131 -11.94 -3.76 5.25
C TYR A 131 -12.45 -3.70 6.70
N ALA A 132 -11.80 -4.39 7.63
CA ALA A 132 -12.14 -4.37 9.04
C ALA A 132 -11.98 -2.96 9.65
N ARG A 133 -10.95 -2.21 9.25
CA ARG A 133 -10.80 -0.80 9.61
C ARG A 133 -11.99 0.04 9.12
N SER A 134 -12.49 -0.22 7.91
CA SER A 134 -13.60 0.54 7.31
C SER A 134 -14.96 0.18 7.91
N PHE A 135 -15.26 -1.10 8.11
CA PHE A 135 -16.58 -1.57 8.56
C PHE A 135 -16.71 -1.73 10.07
N PHE A 136 -15.61 -2.05 10.77
CA PHE A 136 -15.59 -2.36 12.20
C PHE A 136 -14.43 -1.65 12.93
N PRO A 137 -14.38 -0.30 12.91
CA PRO A 137 -13.24 0.46 13.41
C PRO A 137 -12.93 0.18 14.89
N ASN A 138 -13.96 0.09 15.74
CA ASN A 138 -13.78 -0.19 17.18
C ASN A 138 -13.09 -1.54 17.43
N MET A 139 -13.51 -2.58 16.70
CA MET A 139 -12.89 -3.91 16.77
C MET A 139 -11.45 -3.85 16.26
N PHE A 140 -11.25 -3.23 15.09
CA PHE A 140 -9.91 -3.07 14.51
C PHE A 140 -8.94 -2.39 15.49
N PHE A 141 -9.30 -1.22 16.02
CA PHE A 141 -8.42 -0.50 16.95
C PHE A 141 -8.21 -1.23 18.28
N SER A 142 -9.22 -1.97 18.77
CA SER A 142 -9.07 -2.80 19.97
C SER A 142 -8.04 -3.92 19.76
N VAL A 143 -8.09 -4.61 18.61
CA VAL A 143 -7.12 -5.64 18.24
C VAL A 143 -5.71 -5.04 18.09
N MET A 144 -5.59 -3.89 17.42
CA MET A 144 -4.30 -3.20 17.28
C MET A 144 -3.72 -2.77 18.63
N ALA A 145 -4.55 -2.24 19.53
CA ALA A 145 -4.13 -1.83 20.87
C ALA A 145 -3.74 -3.02 21.76
N ALA A 146 -4.49 -4.12 21.72
CA ALA A 146 -4.11 -5.37 22.38
C ALA A 146 -2.77 -5.89 21.85
N GLY A 147 -2.55 -5.75 20.53
CA GLY A 147 -1.30 -6.11 19.91
C GLY A 147 -0.09 -5.34 20.44
N VAL A 148 -0.22 -4.03 20.68
CA VAL A 148 0.83 -3.18 21.25
C VAL A 148 1.17 -3.56 22.70
N LYS A 149 0.17 -3.96 23.50
CA LYS A 149 0.39 -4.34 24.91
C LYS A 149 1.25 -5.60 25.05
N ASN A 150 1.07 -6.56 24.15
CA ASN A 150 1.82 -7.82 24.15
C ASN A 150 3.29 -7.67 23.74
N ASP A 151 3.65 -6.58 23.05
CA ASP A 151 5.01 -6.33 22.56
C ASP A 151 5.88 -5.58 23.60
N LYS A 152 5.24 -5.03 24.66
CA LYS A 152 5.90 -4.36 25.78
C LYS A 152 6.13 -5.27 27.00
N MET A 153 5.72 -6.54 26.91
CA MET A 153 5.87 -7.59 27.93
C MET A 153 6.91 -8.60 27.49
#